data_AF-A0A356SEV7-F1
#
_entry.id   AF-A0A356SEV7-F1
#
_cell.length_a   1.000
_cell.length_b   1.000
_cell.length_c   1.000
_cell.angle_alpha   90.00
_cell.angle_beta   90.00
_cell.angle_gamma   90.00
#
_symmetry.space_group_name_H-M   'P 1'
#
loop_
_entity.id
_entity.type
_entity.pdbx_description
1 polymer ?
#
loop_
_entity_poly.entity_id
_entity_poly.type
_entity_poly.pdbx_seq_one_letter_code
_entity_poly.pdbx_strand_id
1 'polypeptide(L)'
;ADREHREALYYLAVCQRQQGLNKEAIDTLKALTEAHPDYGRAHQEKAYNFIALKQLSDATAAFERAVALNPALLASWRALCARYEQLNQSSKLSEARARVQSLEAMPKQLQSVASLTYEGKLFIAEQ
;
A
#
# COMPACT_ATOMS: atom_id res chain seq x y z
N ALA A 1 20.45 -10.08 2.89
CA ALA A 1 19.87 -11.13 2.03
C ALA A 1 18.36 -10.96 1.87
N ASP A 2 17.52 -11.39 2.82
CA ASP A 2 16.05 -11.42 2.66
C ASP A 2 15.41 -10.02 2.50
N ARG A 3 15.80 -9.07 3.36
CA ARG A 3 15.35 -7.67 3.27
C ARG A 3 15.80 -6.95 1.99
N GLU A 4 17.05 -7.12 1.60
CA GLU A 4 17.61 -6.47 0.40
C GLU A 4 16.95 -7.04 -0.86
N HIS A 5 16.66 -8.34 -0.89
CA HIS A 5 15.92 -8.97 -1.98
C HIS A 5 14.49 -8.43 -2.09
N ARG A 6 13.79 -8.29 -0.96
CA ARG A 6 12.46 -7.66 -0.88
C ARG A 6 12.45 -6.23 -1.43
N GLU A 7 13.39 -5.40 -0.95
CA GLU A 7 13.50 -4.00 -1.37
C GLU A 7 13.87 -3.90 -2.86
N ALA A 8 14.75 -4.77 -3.36
CA ALA A 8 15.11 -4.81 -4.78
C ALA A 8 13.91 -5.15 -5.69
N LEU A 9 13.13 -6.17 -5.34
CA LEU A 9 11.90 -6.52 -6.08
C LEU A 9 10.87 -5.39 -6.04
N TYR A 10 10.73 -4.73 -4.88
CA TYR A 10 9.85 -3.57 -4.75
C TYR A 10 10.28 -2.42 -5.66
N TYR A 11 11.56 -2.04 -5.63
CA TYR A 11 12.06 -0.95 -6.47
C TYR A 11 11.99 -1.30 -7.96
N LEU A 12 12.24 -2.56 -8.33
CA LEU A 12 12.06 -3.03 -9.71
C LEU A 12 10.61 -2.83 -10.17
N ALA A 13 9.62 -3.22 -9.37
CA ALA A 13 8.21 -3.02 -9.70
C ALA A 13 7.83 -1.53 -9.82
N VAL A 14 8.37 -0.67 -8.96
CA VAL A 14 8.18 0.78 -9.06
C VAL A 14 8.75 1.31 -10.39
N CYS A 15 9.96 0.90 -10.76
CA CYS A 15 10.59 1.28 -12.03
C CYS A 15 9.81 0.76 -13.24
N GLN A 16 9.28 -0.47 -13.19
CA GLN A 16 8.42 -1.03 -14.24
C GLN A 16 7.14 -0.21 -14.40
N ARG A 17 6.46 0.13 -13.29
CA ARG A 17 5.27 1.00 -13.30
C ARG A 17 5.57 2.37 -13.92
N GLN A 18 6.67 3.00 -13.54
CA GLN A 18 7.08 4.31 -14.10
C GLN A 18 7.36 4.25 -15.60
N GLN A 19 7.78 3.10 -16.13
CA GLN A 19 7.97 2.85 -17.56
C GLN A 19 6.67 2.42 -18.28
N GLY A 20 5.54 2.32 -17.58
CA GLY A 20 4.27 1.85 -18.15
C GLY A 20 4.17 0.32 -18.32
N LEU A 21 5.18 -0.43 -17.85
CA LEU A 21 5.24 -1.89 -17.84
C LEU A 21 4.41 -2.44 -16.66
N ASN A 22 3.12 -2.12 -16.65
CA ASN A 22 2.26 -2.35 -15.49
C ASN A 22 1.99 -3.85 -15.23
N LYS A 23 1.98 -4.68 -16.28
CA LYS A 23 1.76 -6.14 -16.13
C LYS A 23 3.00 -6.80 -15.54
N GLU A 24 4.17 -6.42 -16.04
CA GLU A 24 5.47 -6.86 -15.55
C GLU A 24 5.69 -6.43 -14.10
N ALA A 25 5.27 -5.21 -13.75
CA ALA A 25 5.26 -4.74 -12.36
C ALA A 25 4.38 -5.62 -11.48
N ILE A 26 3.19 -6.01 -11.94
CA ILE A 26 2.29 -6.90 -11.20
C ILE A 26 2.93 -8.29 -11.01
N ASP A 27 3.62 -8.82 -12.00
CA ASP A 27 4.33 -10.12 -11.89
C ASP A 27 5.50 -10.05 -10.91
N THR A 28 6.30 -8.98 -10.96
CA THR A 28 7.37 -8.73 -9.97
C THR A 28 6.79 -8.61 -8.56
N LEU A 29 5.67 -7.89 -8.40
CA LEU A 29 4.99 -7.74 -7.12
C LEU A 29 4.37 -9.06 -6.64
N LYS A 30 3.95 -9.94 -7.55
CA LYS A 30 3.47 -11.27 -7.20
C LYS A 30 4.59 -12.08 -6.55
N ALA A 31 5.75 -12.18 -7.20
CA ALA A 31 6.92 -12.84 -6.64
C ALA A 31 7.34 -12.24 -5.28
N LEU A 32 7.30 -10.91 -5.17
CA LEU A 32 7.55 -10.21 -3.90
C LEU A 32 6.58 -10.64 -2.79
N THR A 33 5.27 -10.69 -3.08
CA THR A 33 4.26 -11.07 -2.08
C THR A 33 4.21 -12.58 -1.79
N GLU A 34 4.72 -13.43 -2.68
CA GLU A 34 4.90 -14.86 -2.41
C GLU A 34 5.99 -15.10 -1.36
N ALA A 35 7.07 -14.33 -1.41
CA ALA A 35 8.14 -14.37 -0.41
C ALA A 35 7.81 -13.54 0.86
N HIS A 36 7.07 -12.43 0.71
CA HIS A 36 6.77 -11.46 1.77
C HIS A 36 5.28 -11.08 1.77
N PRO A 37 4.38 -11.97 2.22
CA PRO A 37 2.93 -11.78 2.14
C PRO A 37 2.37 -10.66 3.02
N ASP A 38 3.18 -10.14 3.95
CA ASP A 38 2.86 -9.07 4.88
C ASP A 38 3.39 -7.69 4.42
N TYR A 39 4.08 -7.61 3.28
CA TYR A 39 4.68 -6.37 2.82
C TYR A 39 3.63 -5.43 2.19
N GLY A 40 2.92 -4.67 3.03
CA GLY A 40 1.80 -3.81 2.63
C GLY A 40 2.09 -2.83 1.49
N ARG A 41 3.33 -2.34 1.37
CA ARG A 41 3.77 -1.48 0.25
C ARG A 41 3.70 -2.17 -1.11
N ALA A 42 3.90 -3.48 -1.18
CA ALA A 42 3.74 -4.22 -2.43
C ALA A 42 2.30 -4.17 -2.92
N HIS A 43 1.33 -4.30 -2.01
CA HIS A 43 -0.09 -4.19 -2.35
C HIS A 43 -0.48 -2.77 -2.78
N GLN A 44 0.09 -1.73 -2.15
CA GLN A 44 -0.08 -0.35 -2.59
C GLN A 44 0.45 -0.15 -4.02
N GLU A 45 1.65 -0.63 -4.33
CA GLU A 45 2.19 -0.52 -5.70
C GLU A 45 1.38 -1.34 -6.70
N LYS A 46 0.87 -2.51 -6.31
CA LYS A 46 -0.02 -3.31 -7.15
C LYS A 46 -1.29 -2.54 -7.51
N ALA A 47 -1.85 -1.82 -6.55
CA ALA A 47 -3.02 -0.98 -6.75
C ALA A 47 -2.75 0.16 -7.77
N TYR A 48 -1.59 0.81 -7.71
CA TYR A 48 -1.23 1.83 -8.70
C TYR A 48 -1.09 1.26 -10.11
N ASN A 49 -0.54 0.05 -10.26
CA ASN A 49 -0.48 -0.63 -11.56
C ASN A 49 -1.88 -0.98 -12.08
N PHE A 50 -2.80 -1.44 -11.21
CA PHE A 50 -4.19 -1.69 -11.60
C PHE A 50 -4.92 -0.41 -12.00
N ILE A 51 -4.67 0.73 -11.35
CA ILE A 51 -5.20 2.03 -11.78
C ILE A 51 -4.74 2.34 -13.21
N ALA A 52 -3.45 2.18 -13.51
CA ALA A 52 -2.90 2.44 -14.83
C ALA A 52 -3.52 1.52 -15.91
N LEU A 53 -3.89 0.30 -15.53
CA LEU A 53 -4.62 -0.65 -16.38
C LEU A 53 -6.15 -0.46 -16.40
N LYS A 54 -6.67 0.59 -15.74
CA LYS A 54 -8.11 0.87 -15.59
C LYS A 54 -8.90 -0.23 -14.88
N GLN A 55 -8.23 -1.08 -14.12
CA GLN A 55 -8.81 -2.17 -13.33
C GLN A 55 -9.16 -1.67 -11.92
N LEU A 56 -10.18 -0.82 -11.82
CA LEU A 56 -10.47 -0.09 -10.58
C LEU A 56 -10.93 -0.98 -9.41
N SER A 57 -11.60 -2.10 -9.70
CA SER A 57 -12.01 -3.06 -8.67
C SER A 57 -10.79 -3.73 -8.04
N ASP A 58 -9.86 -4.21 -8.86
CA ASP A 58 -8.61 -4.83 -8.39
C ASP A 58 -7.73 -3.83 -7.65
N ALA A 59 -7.68 -2.58 -8.13
CA ALA A 59 -6.98 -1.50 -7.43
C ALA A 59 -7.56 -1.27 -6.03
N THR A 60 -8.89 -1.24 -5.90
CA THR A 60 -9.57 -1.03 -4.61
C THR A 60 -9.23 -2.17 -3.64
N ALA A 61 -9.33 -3.43 -4.09
CA ALA A 61 -8.99 -4.60 -3.27
C ALA A 61 -7.50 -4.60 -2.85
N ALA A 62 -6.61 -4.18 -3.76
CA ALA A 62 -5.19 -4.08 -3.46
C ALA A 62 -4.89 -2.97 -2.43
N PHE A 63 -5.54 -1.81 -2.50
CA PHE A 63 -5.41 -0.79 -1.45
C PHE A 63 -6.01 -1.23 -0.12
N GLU A 64 -7.17 -1.90 -0.10
CA GLU A 64 -7.75 -2.48 1.12
C GLU A 64 -6.77 -3.44 1.78
N ARG A 65 -6.11 -4.30 1.00
CA ARG A 65 -5.07 -5.19 1.52
C ARG A 65 -3.85 -4.44 2.02
N ALA A 66 -3.43 -3.38 1.33
CA ALA A 66 -2.29 -2.55 1.72
C ALA A 66 -2.50 -1.92 3.10
N VAL A 67 -3.66 -1.31 3.34
CA VAL A 67 -3.96 -0.64 4.62
C VAL A 67 -4.24 -1.61 5.76
N ALA A 68 -4.71 -2.83 5.46
CA ALA A 68 -4.85 -3.88 6.46
C ALA A 68 -3.49 -4.38 6.97
N LEU A 69 -2.47 -4.41 6.09
CA LEU A 69 -1.11 -4.82 6.44
C LEU A 69 -0.27 -3.68 7.01
N ASN A 70 -0.43 -2.48 6.47
CA ASN A 70 0.26 -1.28 6.94
C ASN A 70 -0.75 -0.12 7.03
N PRO A 71 -1.37 0.09 8.21
CA PRO A 71 -2.32 1.16 8.44
C PRO A 71 -1.74 2.57 8.31
N ALA A 72 -0.42 2.73 8.26
CA ALA A 72 0.25 4.03 8.10
C ALA A 72 0.37 4.48 6.63
N LEU A 73 -0.09 3.68 5.66
CA LEU A 73 -0.07 4.03 4.24
C LEU A 73 -1.12 5.09 3.89
N LEU A 74 -0.81 6.35 4.20
CA LEU A 74 -1.69 7.51 3.96
C LEU A 74 -2.17 7.61 2.51
N ALA A 75 -1.29 7.31 1.54
CA ALA A 75 -1.65 7.36 0.12
C ALA A 75 -2.70 6.30 -0.25
N SER A 76 -2.60 5.09 0.33
CA SER A 76 -3.60 4.04 0.16
C SER A 76 -4.96 4.44 0.75
N TRP A 77 -4.97 5.03 1.96
CA TRP A 77 -6.20 5.53 2.57
C TRP A 77 -6.88 6.63 1.75
N ARG A 78 -6.10 7.59 1.22
CA ARG A 78 -6.64 8.64 0.34
C ARG A 78 -7.24 8.07 -0.95
N ALA A 79 -6.59 7.07 -1.55
CA ALA A 79 -7.13 6.38 -2.71
C ALA A 79 -8.45 5.66 -2.38
N LEU A 80 -8.54 5.00 -1.22
CA LEU A 80 -9.77 4.36 -0.75
C LEU A 80 -10.89 5.37 -0.48
N CYS A 81 -10.61 6.54 0.11
CA CYS A 81 -11.60 7.60 0.25
C CYS A 81 -12.24 7.96 -1.10
N ALA A 82 -11.41 8.25 -2.11
CA ALA A 82 -11.90 8.59 -3.45
C ALA A 82 -12.73 7.45 -4.07
N ARG A 83 -12.32 6.20 -3.86
CA ARG A 83 -13.04 5.03 -4.36
C ARG A 83 -14.36 4.79 -3.65
N TYR A 84 -14.41 4.88 -2.32
CA TYR A 84 -15.64 4.68 -1.54
C TYR A 84 -16.66 5.79 -1.76
N GLU A 85 -16.20 7.02 -1.99
CA GLU A 85 -17.06 8.13 -2.39
C GLU A 85 -17.73 7.86 -3.74
N GLN A 86 -16.96 7.42 -4.74
CA GLN A 86 -17.50 7.04 -6.06
C GLN A 86 -18.46 5.84 -6.01
N LEU A 87 -18.27 4.92 -5.05
CA LEU A 87 -19.11 3.73 -4.86
C LEU A 87 -20.29 3.97 -3.89
N ASN A 88 -20.47 5.18 -3.36
CA ASN A 88 -21.47 5.51 -2.33
C ASN A 88 -21.41 4.61 -1.07
N GLN A 89 -20.20 4.19 -0.68
CA GLN A 89 -19.97 3.34 0.50
C GLN A 89 -19.74 4.20 1.74
N SER A 90 -20.79 4.86 2.23
CA SER A 90 -20.71 5.88 3.31
C SER A 90 -20.02 5.39 4.59
N SER A 91 -20.24 4.14 4.99
CA SER A 91 -19.62 3.57 6.20
C SER A 91 -18.11 3.35 6.04
N LYS A 92 -17.64 2.85 4.90
CA LYS A 92 -16.19 2.69 4.67
C LYS A 92 -15.50 4.03 4.43
N LEU A 93 -16.21 4.97 3.80
CA LEU A 93 -15.71 6.33 3.57
C LEU A 93 -15.45 7.08 4.89
N SER A 94 -16.35 6.99 5.87
CA SER A 94 -16.16 7.66 7.16
C SER A 94 -14.96 7.09 7.92
N GLU A 95 -14.78 5.77 7.91
CA GLU A 95 -13.60 5.11 8.50
C GLU A 95 -12.30 5.57 7.81
N ALA A 96 -12.25 5.51 6.48
CA ALA A 96 -11.08 5.91 5.71
C ALA A 96 -10.73 7.38 5.95
N ARG A 97 -11.72 8.29 6.01
CA ARG A 97 -11.51 9.71 6.31
C ARG A 97 -10.96 9.92 7.72
N ALA A 98 -11.48 9.21 8.72
CA ALA A 98 -10.95 9.27 10.08
C ALA A 98 -9.48 8.82 10.15
N ARG A 99 -9.11 7.77 9.38
CA ARG A 99 -7.72 7.32 9.27
C ARG A 99 -6.82 8.35 8.59
N VAL A 100 -7.26 8.95 7.48
CA VAL A 100 -6.53 10.04 6.81
C VAL A 100 -6.29 11.20 7.77
N GLN A 101 -7.34 11.68 8.46
CA GLN A 101 -7.22 12.78 9.41
C GLN A 101 -6.25 12.46 10.55
N SER A 102 -6.35 11.26 11.12
CA SER A 102 -5.45 10.83 12.21
C SER A 102 -3.99 10.80 11.76
N LEU A 103 -3.70 10.27 10.57
CA LEU A 103 -2.34 10.22 10.02
C LEU A 103 -1.82 11.61 9.67
N GLU A 104 -2.64 12.49 9.09
CA GLU A 104 -2.26 13.86 8.75
C GLU A 104 -2.00 14.74 9.97
N ALA A 105 -2.67 14.48 11.09
CA ALA A 105 -2.41 15.13 12.35
C ALA A 105 -1.07 14.71 13.00
N MET A 106 -0.47 13.60 12.56
CA MET A 106 0.85 13.18 13.04
C MET A 106 1.96 14.02 12.38
N PRO A 107 2.98 14.44 13.15
CA PRO A 107 4.22 15.00 12.61
C PRO A 107 4.78 14.13 11.48
N LYS A 108 5.26 14.75 10.38
CA LYS A 108 5.76 14.02 9.18
C LYS A 108 6.83 12.98 9.51
N GLN A 109 7.67 13.25 10.51
CA GLN A 109 8.69 12.33 11.01
C GLN A 109 8.07 11.03 11.54
N LEU A 110 6.92 11.12 12.23
CA LEU A 110 6.21 9.96 12.77
C LEU A 110 5.45 9.19 11.69
N GLN A 111 5.00 9.84 10.62
CA GLN A 111 4.36 9.15 9.47
C GLN A 111 5.34 8.19 8.78
N SER A 112 6.56 8.67 8.46
CA SER A 112 7.59 7.86 7.83
C SER A 112 8.07 6.74 8.75
N VAL A 113 8.24 7.03 10.05
CA VAL A 113 8.62 6.02 11.05
C VAL A 113 7.53 4.97 11.22
N ALA A 114 6.25 5.34 11.24
CA ALA A 114 5.15 4.39 11.33
C ALA A 114 5.13 3.43 10.13
N SER A 115 5.26 3.95 8.90
CA SER A 115 5.33 3.08 7.71
C SER A 115 6.53 2.14 7.76
N LEU A 116 7.72 2.66 8.08
CA LEU A 116 8.93 1.85 8.19
C LEU A 116 8.86 0.83 9.33
N THR A 117 8.14 1.13 10.42
CA THR A 117 7.88 0.19 11.51
C THR A 117 6.99 -0.96 11.01
N TYR A 118 5.88 -0.67 10.33
CA TYR A 118 5.04 -1.74 9.77
C TYR A 118 5.77 -2.59 8.72
N GLU A 119 6.70 -2.01 7.96
CA GLU A 119 7.55 -2.73 6.99
C GLU A 119 8.74 -3.47 7.61
N GLY A 120 9.14 -3.05 8.81
CA GLY A 120 10.39 -3.41 9.47
C GLY A 120 10.18 -4.19 10.76
N LYS A 121 8.98 -4.77 10.94
CA LYS A 121 8.46 -5.32 12.18
C LYS A 121 7.90 -4.22 13.07
N LEU A 122 6.79 -4.52 13.70
CA LEU A 122 6.43 -4.05 15.04
C LEU A 122 7.59 -4.40 16.03
N PHE A 123 8.77 -3.76 15.98
CA PHE A 123 10.00 -4.32 16.55
C PHE A 123 10.01 -4.43 18.09
N ILE A 124 9.10 -3.79 18.82
CA ILE A 124 8.95 -4.01 20.26
C ILE A 124 7.48 -3.84 20.64
N ALA A 125 6.65 -4.89 20.59
CA ALA A 125 5.40 -4.86 21.35
C ALA A 125 5.26 -5.97 22.38
N GLU A 126 6.25 -6.85 22.53
CA GLU A 126 6.37 -7.74 23.70
C GLU A 126 7.85 -7.97 24.07
N GLN A 127 8.51 -6.98 24.69
CA GLN A 127 9.51 -7.24 25.72
C GLN A 127 9.10 -6.53 27.00
#